data_AF-A0AB36YIT6-F1
#
_entry.id   AF-A0AB36YIT6-F1
#
_cell.length_a   1.000
_cell.length_b   1.000
_cell.length_c   1.000
_cell.angle_alpha   90.00
_cell.angle_beta   90.00
_cell.angle_gamma   90.00
#
_symmetry.space_group_name_H-M   'P 1'
#
loop_
_entity.id
_entity.type
_entity.pdbx_description
1 polymer ?
#
loop_
_entity_poly.entity_id
_entity_poly.type
_entity_poly.pdbx_seq_one_letter_code
_entity_poly.pdbx_strand_id
1 'polypeptide(L)'
;DAVVPLLNPKARIPLCGLIASYNAHEAPSGPDRLPLLQRTLLTKRVRIQGFIVFDDYGDRQPEFLSAMAPWVRDGKVKFREDVVDGLE
;
A
#
# COMPACT_ATOMS: atom_id res chain seq x y z
N ASP A 1 -8.91 0.42 12.34
CA ASP A 1 -10.32 0.79 12.62
C ASP A 1 -10.94 1.69 11.59
N ALA A 2 -10.27 2.76 11.14
CA ALA A 2 -10.89 3.73 10.23
C ALA A 2 -11.38 3.14 8.89
N VAL A 3 -10.65 2.20 8.29
CA VAL A 3 -10.92 1.76 6.90
C VAL A 3 -11.71 0.45 6.81
N VAL A 4 -11.39 -0.55 7.62
CA VAL A 4 -11.95 -1.92 7.52
C VAL A 4 -13.49 -1.96 7.51
N PRO A 5 -14.22 -1.21 8.37
CA PRO A 5 -15.68 -1.19 8.35
C PRO A 5 -16.28 -0.66 7.05
N LEU A 6 -15.55 0.22 6.34
CA LEU A 6 -16.01 0.91 5.13
C LEU A 6 -15.77 0.13 3.83
N LEU A 7 -15.10 -1.03 3.90
CA LEU A 7 -14.85 -1.83 2.70
C LEU A 7 -16.16 -2.23 2.02
N ASN A 8 -16.23 -2.07 0.70
CA ASN A 8 -17.34 -2.59 -0.09
C ASN A 8 -17.21 -4.11 -0.31
N PRO A 9 -18.30 -4.82 -0.65
CA PRO A 9 -18.21 -6.18 -1.16
C PRO A 9 -17.25 -6.26 -2.35
N LYS A 10 -16.38 -7.27 -2.38
CA LYS A 10 -15.34 -7.50 -3.40
C LYS A 10 -14.26 -6.40 -3.47
N ALA A 11 -14.05 -5.64 -2.40
CA ALA A 11 -12.94 -4.71 -2.32
C ALA A 11 -11.57 -5.41 -2.49
N ARG A 12 -10.57 -4.63 -2.89
CA ARG A 12 -9.20 -5.09 -3.12
C ARG A 12 -8.24 -4.21 -2.32
N ILE A 13 -7.32 -4.85 -1.58
CA ILE A 13 -6.29 -4.17 -0.78
C ILE A 13 -4.93 -4.65 -1.29
N PRO A 14 -4.27 -3.90 -2.19
CA PRO A 14 -2.88 -4.12 -2.52
C PRO A 14 -2.01 -3.73 -1.30
N LEU A 15 -1.40 -4.72 -0.67
CA LEU A 15 -0.64 -4.55 0.56
C LEU A 15 0.84 -4.31 0.22
N CYS A 16 1.22 -3.03 0.16
CA CYS A 16 2.58 -2.61 -0.21
C CYS A 16 3.53 -2.50 1.00
N GLY A 17 3.00 -2.25 2.20
CA GLY A 17 3.85 -1.99 3.37
C GLY A 17 3.04 -1.71 4.63
N LEU A 18 3.76 -1.65 5.75
CA LEU A 18 3.21 -1.55 7.10
C LEU A 18 4.00 -0.54 7.95
N ILE A 19 4.37 0.61 7.36
CA ILE A 19 5.31 1.60 7.94
C ILE A 19 4.98 2.01 9.39
N ALA A 20 3.69 2.09 9.72
CA ALA A 20 3.24 2.44 11.07
C ALA A 20 3.71 1.47 12.16
N SER A 21 4.16 0.27 11.80
CA SER A 21 4.59 -0.78 12.72
C SER A 21 6.08 -1.14 12.60
N TYR A 22 6.85 -0.53 11.71
CA TYR A 22 8.25 -0.94 11.48
C TYR A 22 9.15 -0.79 12.70
N ASN A 23 8.88 0.22 13.54
CA ASN A 23 9.64 0.48 14.76
C ASN A 23 8.92 -0.05 16.02
N ALA A 24 7.89 -0.89 15.87
CA ALA A 24 7.21 -1.47 17.02
C ALA A 24 8.10 -2.55 17.66
N HIS A 25 8.35 -2.41 18.95
CA HIS A 25 9.11 -3.40 19.73
C HIS A 25 8.20 -4.44 20.40
N GLU A 26 6.90 -4.15 20.47
CA GLU A 26 5.89 -4.98 21.13
C GLU A 26 4.60 -4.99 20.32
N ALA A 27 3.73 -5.97 20.61
CA ALA A 27 2.42 -6.02 20.00
C ALA A 27 1.54 -4.82 20.44
N PRO A 28 0.61 -4.36 19.59
CA PRO A 28 -0.33 -3.30 19.99
C PRO A 28 -1.12 -3.73 21.23
N SER A 29 -1.32 -2.79 22.15
CA SER A 29 -2.16 -3.02 23.32
C SER A 29 -3.63 -3.16 22.92
N GLY A 30 -4.40 -3.90 23.75
CA GLY A 30 -5.83 -4.12 23.55
C GLY A 30 -6.16 -5.51 22.99
N PRO A 31 -7.45 -5.75 22.65
CA PRO A 31 -7.90 -7.05 22.21
C PRO A 31 -7.35 -7.39 20.82
N ASP A 32 -7.12 -8.69 20.56
CA ASP A 32 -6.79 -9.17 19.23
C ASP A 32 -7.94 -8.88 18.25
N ARG A 33 -7.60 -8.24 17.13
CA ARG A 33 -8.54 -7.81 16.08
C ARG A 33 -8.48 -8.68 14.83
N LEU A 34 -7.60 -9.66 14.79
CA LEU A 34 -7.48 -10.58 13.65
C LEU A 34 -8.81 -11.30 13.33
N PRO A 35 -9.60 -11.79 14.31
CA PRO A 35 -10.89 -12.43 14.00
C PRO A 35 -11.89 -11.49 13.33
N LEU A 36 -11.92 -10.22 13.73
CA LEU A 36 -12.80 -9.21 13.14
C LEU A 36 -12.38 -8.91 11.69
N LEU A 37 -11.09 -8.80 11.43
CA LEU A 37 -10.55 -8.64 10.09
C LEU A 37 -10.96 -9.84 9.23
N GLN A 38 -10.66 -11.08 9.66
CA GLN A 38 -10.99 -12.31 8.94
C GLN A 38 -12.49 -12.41 8.59
N ARG A 39 -13.37 -12.13 9.56
CA ARG A 39 -14.82 -12.10 9.33
C ARG A 39 -15.19 -11.07 8.26
N THR A 40 -14.59 -9.90 8.29
CA THR A 40 -14.84 -8.86 7.29
C THR A 40 -14.39 -9.31 5.90
N LEU A 41 -13.20 -9.91 5.79
CA LEU A 41 -12.68 -10.42 4.51
C LEU A 41 -13.58 -11.51 3.94
N LEU A 42 -14.02 -12.46 4.76
CA LEU A 42 -14.91 -13.54 4.37
C LEU A 42 -16.26 -13.01 3.89
N THR A 43 -16.96 -12.28 4.74
CA THR A 43 -18.34 -11.83 4.46
C THR A 43 -18.40 -10.84 3.30
N LYS A 44 -17.38 -9.98 3.14
CA LYS A 44 -17.30 -9.03 2.04
C LYS A 44 -16.56 -9.58 0.82
N ARG A 45 -15.94 -10.77 0.88
CA ARG A 45 -15.16 -11.38 -0.22
C ARG A 45 -14.03 -10.46 -0.70
N VAL A 46 -13.30 -9.89 0.26
CA VAL A 46 -12.22 -8.93 -0.02
C VAL A 46 -10.96 -9.71 -0.40
N ARG A 47 -10.24 -9.23 -1.42
CA ARG A 47 -8.89 -9.73 -1.73
C ARG A 47 -7.85 -8.81 -1.10
N ILE A 48 -7.04 -9.35 -0.20
CA ILE A 48 -5.80 -8.72 0.26
C ILE A 48 -4.64 -9.46 -0.40
N GLN A 49 -3.72 -8.72 -1.01
CA GLN A 49 -2.55 -9.31 -1.66
C GLN A 49 -1.31 -8.47 -1.40
N GLY A 50 -0.35 -9.08 -0.71
CA GLY A 50 1.00 -8.53 -0.59
C GLY A 50 1.74 -8.57 -1.92
N PHE A 51 2.66 -7.64 -2.11
CA PHE A 51 3.62 -7.67 -3.21
C PHE A 51 4.91 -6.97 -2.79
N ILE A 52 6.03 -7.44 -3.32
CA ILE A 52 7.34 -6.80 -3.21
C ILE A 52 7.73 -6.36 -4.62
N VAL A 53 7.78 -5.03 -4.83
CA VAL A 53 7.86 -4.43 -6.18
C VAL A 53 8.98 -5.01 -7.03
N PHE A 54 10.17 -5.17 -6.44
CA PHE A 54 11.35 -5.62 -7.16
C PHE A 54 11.30 -7.11 -7.51
N ASP A 55 10.70 -7.94 -6.66
CA ASP A 55 10.59 -9.39 -6.87
C ASP A 55 9.47 -9.73 -7.85
N ASP A 56 8.31 -9.08 -7.69
CA ASP A 56 7.09 -9.42 -8.42
C ASP A 56 6.93 -8.67 -9.75
N TYR A 57 7.52 -7.47 -9.87
CA TYR A 57 7.21 -6.53 -10.97
C TYR A 57 8.41 -5.70 -11.46
N GLY A 58 9.65 -6.08 -11.14
CA GLY A 58 10.84 -5.35 -11.59
C GLY A 58 10.95 -5.26 -13.12
N ASP A 59 10.55 -6.32 -13.83
CA ASP A 59 10.50 -6.41 -15.29
C ASP A 59 9.48 -5.47 -15.94
N ARG A 60 8.50 -4.99 -15.17
CA ARG A 60 7.44 -4.07 -15.62
C ARG A 60 7.86 -2.60 -15.55
N GLN A 61 9.02 -2.27 -14.99
CA GLN A 61 9.48 -0.88 -14.87
C GLN A 61 9.54 -0.12 -16.21
N PRO A 62 10.00 -0.70 -17.34
CA PRO A 62 9.99 0.00 -18.63
C PRO A 62 8.58 0.39 -19.10
N GLU A 63 7.59 -0.49 -18.89
CA GLU A 63 6.18 -0.23 -19.19
C GLU A 63 5.66 0.95 -18.35
N PHE A 64 5.93 0.93 -17.04
CA PHE A 64 5.54 2.01 -16.14
C PHE A 64 6.13 3.35 -16.57
N LEU A 65 7.44 3.40 -16.89
CA LEU A 65 8.10 4.65 -17.30
C LEU A 65 7.52 5.20 -18.60
N SER A 66 7.22 4.32 -19.58
CA SER A 66 6.58 4.71 -20.83
C SER A 66 5.22 5.36 -20.61
N ALA A 67 4.41 4.83 -19.68
CA ALA A 67 3.10 5.37 -19.35
C ALA A 67 3.13 6.62 -18.46
N MET A 68 4.03 6.66 -17.47
CA MET A 68 4.09 7.71 -16.46
C MET A 68 4.78 8.98 -16.96
N ALA A 69 5.81 8.87 -17.79
CA ALA A 69 6.58 10.03 -18.26
C ALA A 69 5.72 11.09 -19.00
N PRO A 70 4.78 10.71 -19.89
CA PRO A 70 3.84 11.66 -20.48
C PRO A 70 2.94 12.32 -19.42
N TRP A 71 2.45 11.58 -18.42
CA TRP A 71 1.58 12.16 -17.39
C TRP A 71 2.29 13.19 -16.52
N VAL A 72 3.56 12.97 -16.20
CA VAL A 72 4.39 13.95 -15.50
C VAL A 72 4.63 15.17 -16.39
N ARG A 73 5.02 14.96 -17.65
CA ARG A 73 5.26 16.05 -18.62
C ARG A 73 4.01 16.90 -18.87
N ASP A 74 2.85 16.26 -18.97
CA ASP A 74 1.55 16.92 -19.19
C ASP A 74 0.98 17.57 -17.90
N GLY A 75 1.64 17.42 -16.75
CA GLY A 75 1.16 17.92 -15.45
C GLY A 75 -0.06 17.17 -14.89
N LYS A 76 -0.42 16.01 -15.46
CA LYS A 76 -1.49 15.11 -14.94
C LYS A 76 -1.07 14.42 -13.65
N VAL A 77 0.23 14.22 -13.47
CA VAL A 77 0.84 13.76 -12.22
C VAL A 77 1.76 14.86 -11.71
N LYS A 78 1.45 15.37 -10.53
CA LYS A 78 2.30 16.33 -9.81
C LYS A 78 3.14 15.56 -8.81
N PHE A 79 4.45 15.61 -8.97
CA PHE A 79 5.38 15.08 -7.99
C PHE A 79 5.89 16.22 -7.11
N ARG A 80 6.14 15.92 -5.84
CA ARG A 80 6.78 16.83 -4.89
C ARG A 80 8.08 16.17 -4.47
N GLU A 81 9.17 16.80 -4.82
CA GLU A 81 10.49 16.42 -4.33
C GLU A 81 10.85 17.27 -3.14
N ASP A 82 11.39 16.60 -2.13
CA ASP A 82 12.13 17.21 -1.04
C ASP A 82 13.58 16.79 -1.25
N VAL A 83 14.44 17.77 -1.54
CA VAL A 83 15.85 17.54 -1.86
C VAL A 83 16.66 18.13 -0.72
N VAL A 84 17.37 17.25 -0.02
CA VAL A 84 18.31 17.64 1.03
C VAL A 84 19.72 17.50 0.45
N ASP A 85 20.46 18.60 0.43
CA ASP A 85 21.86 18.59 0.03
C ASP A 85 22.73 18.06 1.18
N GLY A 86 23.35 16.90 0.96
CA GLY A 86 24.23 16.24 1.92
C GLY A 86 23.53 15.30 2.91
N LEU A 87 24.33 14.44 3.53
CA LEU A 87 23.99 13.63 4.71
C LEU A 87 25.02 13.84 5.84
N GLU A 88 25.94 14.80 5.64
CA GLU A 88 26.97 15.22 6.61
C GLU A 88 26.34 15.88 7.83
#